data_AF-A0A1B7X8Y6-F1
#
_entry.id   AF-A0A1B7X8Y6-F1
#
_cell.length_a   1.000
_cell.length_b   1.000
_cell.length_c   1.000
_cell.angle_alpha   90.00
_cell.angle_beta   90.00
_cell.angle_gamma   90.00
#
_symmetry.space_group_name_H-M   'P 1'
#
loop_
_entity.id
_entity.type
_entity.pdbx_description
1 polymer ?
#
loop_
_entity_poly.entity_id
_entity_poly.type
_entity_poly.pdbx_seq_one_letter_code
_entity_poly.pdbx_strand_id
1 'polypeptide(L)' 'MTFTHKDLPMVLRETELLTLEDGTQVRFESNGGAHDIFINDEWTSRASLFQGMAHDLNASEQHVTLISEPDGVRVELK' A
#
# COMPACT_ATOMS: atom_id res chain seq x y z
N MET A 1 6.49 11.39 2.99
CA MET A 1 6.52 11.23 4.47
C MET A 1 6.58 9.74 4.78
N THR A 2 7.13 9.33 5.93
CA THR A 2 7.24 7.92 6.31
C THR A 2 6.25 7.61 7.42
N PHE A 3 5.39 6.62 7.21
CA PHE A 3 4.40 6.15 8.16
C PHE A 3 4.78 4.78 8.70
N THR A 4 4.23 4.43 9.85
CA THR A 4 4.50 3.17 10.52
C THR A 4 3.22 2.37 10.68
N HIS A 5 3.35 1.08 11.00
CA HIS A 5 2.23 0.23 11.39
C HIS A 5 1.26 0.88 12.41
N LYS A 6 1.74 1.74 13.31
CA LYS A 6 0.91 2.40 14.34
C LYS A 6 -0.08 3.41 13.78
N ASP A 7 0.11 3.83 12.54
CA ASP A 7 -0.72 4.85 11.87
C ASP A 7 -1.91 4.22 11.12
N LEU A 8 -2.03 2.88 11.12
CA LEU A 8 -3.13 2.16 10.47
C LEU A 8 -4.44 2.27 11.28
N PRO A 9 -5.61 2.39 10.62
CA PRO A 9 -5.80 2.51 9.18
C PRO A 9 -5.53 3.92 8.66
N MET A 10 -4.92 4.03 7.48
CA MET A 10 -4.61 5.31 6.85
C MET A 10 -4.75 5.27 5.33
N VAL A 11 -4.84 6.44 4.70
CA VAL A 11 -4.75 6.59 3.24
C VAL A 11 -3.32 6.98 2.90
N LEU A 12 -2.60 6.07 2.26
CA LEU A 12 -1.28 6.32 1.71
C LEU A 12 -1.44 7.18 0.45
N ARG A 13 -0.67 8.28 0.35
CA ARG A 13 -0.61 9.16 -0.82
C ARG A 13 0.62 8.86 -1.68
N GLU A 14 0.57 9.30 -2.93
CA GLU A 14 1.69 9.13 -3.85
C GLU A 14 2.93 9.83 -3.28
N THR A 15 4.10 9.18 -3.34
CA THR A 15 5.37 9.58 -2.67
C THR A 15 5.48 9.30 -1.16
N GLU A 16 4.46 8.70 -0.54
CA GLU A 16 4.54 8.24 0.84
C GLU A 16 5.01 6.78 0.93
N LEU A 17 5.64 6.46 2.06
CA LEU A 17 6.17 5.13 2.35
C LEU A 17 5.61 4.68 3.69
N LEU A 18 4.90 3.56 3.69
CA LEU A 18 4.45 2.89 4.91
C LEU A 18 5.42 1.76 5.25
N THR A 19 5.93 1.72 6.48
CA THR A 19 6.72 0.60 6.99
C THR A 19 5.87 -0.20 8.00
N LEU A 20 5.59 -1.45 7.68
CA LEU A 20 4.89 -2.40 8.55
C LEU A 20 5.80 -2.86 9.70
N GLU A 21 5.22 -3.57 10.67
CA GLU A 21 5.92 -3.97 11.90
C GLU A 21 7.13 -4.89 11.64
N ASP A 22 7.03 -5.74 10.62
CA ASP A 22 8.09 -6.66 10.20
C ASP A 22 9.19 -5.99 9.34
N GLY A 23 9.07 -4.68 9.11
CA GLY A 23 9.97 -3.92 8.24
C GLY A 23 9.58 -3.92 6.77
N THR A 24 8.49 -4.60 6.39
CA THR A 24 7.96 -4.56 5.03
C THR A 24 7.55 -3.14 4.68
N GLN A 25 8.06 -2.63 3.56
CA GLN A 25 7.72 -1.30 3.08
C GLN A 25 6.66 -1.38 1.99
N VAL A 26 5.66 -0.52 2.05
CA VAL A 26 4.58 -0.39 1.06
C VAL A 26 4.64 1.02 0.49
N ARG A 27 4.70 1.10 -0.83
CA ARG A 27 4.56 2.35 -1.58
C ARG A 27 3.66 2.11 -2.79
N PHE A 28 3.12 3.17 -3.37
CA PHE A 28 2.45 3.08 -4.65
C PHE A 28 2.84 4.23 -5.56
N GLU A 29 2.64 4.01 -6.86
CA GLU A 29 2.79 5.01 -7.90
C GLU A 29 1.53 5.05 -8.76
N SER A 30 1.15 6.24 -9.22
CA SER A 30 0.00 6.42 -10.10
C SER A 30 0.41 6.21 -11.55
N ASN A 31 -0.19 5.22 -12.24
CA ASN A 31 0.15 4.89 -13.61
C ASN A 31 -1.12 4.68 -14.46
N GLY A 32 -1.39 5.60 -15.39
CA GLY A 32 -2.51 5.46 -16.33
C GLY A 32 -3.90 5.35 -15.69
N GLY A 33 -4.07 5.83 -14.44
CA GLY A 33 -5.32 5.71 -13.67
C GLY A 33 -5.42 4.47 -12.77
N ALA A 34 -4.38 3.64 -12.71
CA ALA A 34 -4.20 2.62 -11.71
C ALA A 34 -3.22 3.08 -10.62
N HIS A 35 -3.36 2.51 -9.42
CA HIS A 35 -2.36 2.58 -8.36
C HIS A 35 -1.52 1.30 -8.39
N ASP A 36 -0.28 1.43 -8.86
CA ASP A 36 0.69 0.35 -8.90
C ASP A 36 1.34 0.21 -7.52
N ILE A 37 1.10 -0.92 -6.86
CA ILE A 37 1.59 -1.23 -5.51
C ILE A 37 2.98 -1.85 -5.61
N PHE A 38 3.93 -1.32 -4.85
CA PHE A 38 5.29 -1.84 -4.73
C PHE A 38 5.60 -2.17 -3.28
N ILE A 39 6.26 -3.30 -3.09
CA ILE A 39 6.64 -3.79 -1.77
C ILE A 39 8.15 -3.83 -1.68
N ASN A 40 8.72 -3.25 -0.61
CA ASN A 40 10.16 -3.09 -0.43
C ASN A 40 10.81 -2.41 -1.67
N ASP A 41 11.99 -2.89 -2.06
CA ASP A 41 12.73 -2.43 -3.24
C ASP A 41 12.36 -3.22 -4.51
N GLU A 42 11.11 -3.68 -4.63
CA GLU A 42 10.65 -4.34 -5.85
C GLU A 42 10.62 -3.37 -7.04
N TRP A 43 11.15 -3.84 -8.17
CA TRP A 43 11.16 -3.12 -9.45
C TRP A 43 9.87 -3.31 -10.26
N THR A 44 9.08 -4.32 -9.91
CA THR A 44 7.81 -4.65 -10.56
C THR A 44 6.67 -4.44 -9.59
N SER A 45 5.61 -3.80 -10.05
CA SER A 45 4.39 -3.66 -9.27
C SER A 45 3.81 -5.03 -8.93
N ARG A 46 3.53 -5.26 -7.65
CA ARG A 46 2.93 -6.50 -7.16
C ARG A 46 1.45 -6.59 -7.51
N ALA A 47 0.80 -5.44 -7.62
CA ALA A 47 -0.58 -5.29 -8.08
C ALA A 47 -0.79 -3.92 -8.71
N SER A 48 -1.68 -3.85 -9.69
CA SER A 48 -2.17 -2.60 -10.29
C SER A 48 -3.64 -2.46 -9.95
N LEU A 49 -3.99 -1.49 -9.11
CA LEU A 49 -5.33 -1.34 -8.55
C LEU A 49 -6.05 -0.11 -9.10
N PHE A 50 -7.10 -0.34 -9.88
CA PHE A 50 -8.03 0.72 -10.24
C PHE A 50 -8.91 1.11 -9.05
N GLN A 51 -9.49 2.31 -9.09
CA GLN A 51 -10.36 2.82 -8.04
C GLN A 51 -11.43 1.79 -7.63
N GLY A 52 -11.51 1.50 -6.33
CA GLY A 52 -12.44 0.53 -5.73
C GLY A 52 -11.93 -0.92 -5.70
N MET A 53 -10.77 -1.22 -6.31
CA MET A 53 -10.14 -2.54 -6.20
C MET A 53 -9.36 -2.66 -4.88
N ALA A 54 -9.28 -3.89 -4.38
CA ALA A 54 -8.54 -4.23 -3.18
C ALA A 54 -7.51 -5.32 -3.47
N HIS A 55 -6.40 -5.30 -2.73
CA HIS A 55 -5.36 -6.32 -2.72
C HIS A 55 -5.01 -6.68 -1.30
N ASP A 56 -5.07 -7.98 -0.98
CA ASP A 56 -4.61 -8.49 0.30
C ASP A 56 -3.09 -8.75 0.21
N LEU A 57 -2.34 -8.08 1.07
CA LEU A 57 -0.91 -8.28 1.24
C LEU A 57 -0.68 -9.03 2.55
N ASN A 58 -0.05 -10.20 2.44
CA ASN A 58 0.43 -10.95 3.60
C ASN A 58 1.87 -10.50 3.89
N ALA A 59 2.04 -9.61 4.86
CA ALA A 59 3.31 -9.36 5.53
C ALA A 59 3.56 -10.48 6.56
N SER A 60 4.79 -10.68 7.03
CA SER A 60 5.22 -11.89 7.73
C SER A 60 4.27 -12.37 8.83
N GLU A 61 3.80 -11.46 9.67
CA GLU A 61 2.83 -11.76 10.76
C GLU A 61 1.54 -10.94 10.65
N GLN A 62 1.38 -10.15 9.58
CA GLN A 62 0.28 -9.21 9.45
C GLN A 62 -0.38 -9.33 8.08
N HIS A 63 -1.71 -9.40 8.09
CA HIS A 63 -2.52 -9.35 6.90
C HIS A 63 -3.05 -7.93 6.76
N VAL A 64 -2.67 -7.25 5.70
CA VAL A 64 -3.17 -5.91 5.41
C VAL A 64 -3.93 -5.91 4.09
N THR A 65 -5.01 -5.15 4.04
CA THR A 65 -5.78 -4.92 2.82
C THR A 65 -5.47 -3.53 2.29
N LEU A 66 -5.05 -3.48 1.03
CA LEU A 66 -4.75 -2.26 0.27
C LEU A 66 -5.93 -1.98 -0.65
N ILE A 67 -6.60 -0.85 -0.48
CA ILE A 67 -7.80 -0.48 -1.24
C ILE A 67 -7.50 0.80 -2.01
N SER A 68 -7.69 0.75 -3.33
CA SER A 68 -7.51 1.92 -4.19
C SER A 68 -8.69 2.87 -4.05
N GLU A 69 -8.43 4.11 -3.62
CA GLU A 69 -9.40 5.17 -3.40
C GLU A 69 -9.06 6.41 -4.26
N PRO A 70 -9.99 7.35 -4.48
CA PRO A 70 -9.72 8.55 -5.29
C PRO A 70 -8.51 9.37 -4.81
N ASP A 71 -8.26 9.34 -3.51
CA ASP A 71 -7.24 10.14 -2.83
C ASP A 71 -5.90 9.41 -2.64
N GLY A 72 -5.83 8.10 -2.94
CA GLY A 72 -4.64 7.27 -2.72
C GLY A 72 -4.99 5.81 -2.45
N VAL A 73 -4.16 5.12 -1.67
CA VAL A 73 -4.38 3.72 -1.30
C VAL A 73 -4.65 3.63 0.19
N ARG A 74 -5.88 3.27 0.58
CA ARG A 74 -6.22 2.97 1.97
C ARG A 74 -5.58 1.66 2.39
N VAL A 75 -4.87 1.67 3.51
CA VAL A 75 -4.23 0.50 4.10
C VAL A 75 -4.90 0.19 5.44
N GLU A 76 -5.40 -1.04 5.59
CA GLU A 76 -6.10 -1.49 6.79
C GLU A 76 -5.57 -2.84 7.27
N LEU A 77 -5.55 -3.02 8.59
CA LEU A 77 -5.32 -4.33 9.20
C LEU A 77 -6.56 -5.21 8.99
N LYS A 78 -6.35 -6.47 8.61
CA LYS A 78 -7.40 -7.46 8.44
C LYS A 78 -7.73 -8.19 9.73
#